data_AF-A0A2E7G1L3-F1
#
_entry.id   AF-A0A2E7G1L3-F1
#
_cell.length_a   1.000
_cell.length_b   1.000
_cell.length_c   1.000
_cell.angle_alpha   90.00
_cell.angle_beta   90.00
_cell.angle_gamma   90.00
#
_symmetry.space_group_name_H-M   'P 1'
#
loop_
_entity.id
_entity.type
_entity.pdbx_description
1 polymer ?
#
loop_
_entity_poly.entity_id
_entity_poly.type
_entity_poly.pdbx_seq_one_letter_code
_entity_poly.pdbx_strand_id
1 'polypeptide(L)'
;MKVHIIGLFPNLEGTEMANHSDRLVIWPGYFDLKTSRRAGRRVSKNRAVSNPTLDGLAFAARTAGIRKMKREEHTCHPSRPHAKEGRLWVSIQDALKATGSTSKEGILQSIGDAWNSQESETRAAEKAAKESGPKTGDKRGRSQRKSFKSGRGSKPSERRKRRK
;
A
#
# COMPACT_ATOMS: atom_id res chain seq x y z
N MET A 1 43.24 -23.02 -6.04
CA MET A 1 41.90 -22.62 -5.56
C MET A 1 41.52 -21.27 -6.15
N LYS A 2 40.51 -21.24 -7.03
CA LYS A 2 39.63 -20.10 -7.32
C LYS A 2 38.60 -20.59 -8.32
N VAL A 3 37.50 -21.11 -7.78
CA VAL A 3 36.25 -21.29 -8.50
C VAL A 3 35.80 -19.90 -8.97
N HIS A 4 35.60 -19.69 -10.26
CA HIS A 4 34.87 -18.52 -10.77
C HIS A 4 33.59 -19.03 -11.39
N ILE A 5 32.52 -18.75 -10.64
CA ILE A 5 31.16 -19.18 -10.85
C ILE A 5 30.62 -18.55 -12.11
N ILE A 6 29.97 -19.40 -12.90
CA ILE A 6 29.21 -19.11 -14.11
C ILE A 6 28.06 -18.16 -13.71
N GLY A 7 28.12 -16.93 -14.20
CA GLY A 7 27.09 -15.90 -13.99
C GLY A 7 26.68 -15.31 -15.33
N LEU A 8 26.26 -16.17 -16.26
CA LEU A 8 25.60 -15.74 -17.48
C LEU A 8 24.20 -15.25 -17.09
N PHE A 9 24.11 -13.99 -16.64
CA PHE A 9 22.84 -13.29 -16.52
C PHE A 9 22.39 -12.94 -17.95
N PRO A 10 21.35 -13.59 -18.51
CA PRO A 10 20.84 -13.16 -19.79
C PRO A 10 20.28 -11.75 -19.64
N ASN A 11 20.86 -10.91 -20.48
CA ASN A 11 20.54 -9.52 -20.76
C ASN A 11 19.03 -9.25 -20.66
N LEU A 12 18.68 -8.22 -19.88
CA LEU A 12 17.32 -7.68 -19.84
C LEU A 12 17.01 -7.10 -21.22
N GLU A 13 16.32 -7.90 -22.05
CA GLU A 13 15.55 -7.44 -23.20
C GLU A 13 14.48 -6.45 -22.72
N GLY A 14 14.88 -5.20 -22.60
CA GLY A 14 14.00 -4.05 -22.56
C GLY A 14 13.51 -3.77 -23.98
N THR A 15 12.22 -3.50 -24.10
CA THR A 15 11.55 -2.88 -25.28
C THR A 15 10.92 -3.77 -26.36
N GLU A 16 10.72 -5.07 -26.14
CA GLU A 16 9.76 -5.87 -26.92
C GLU A 16 8.55 -6.29 -26.06
N MET A 17 7.78 -5.34 -25.53
CA MET A 17 6.75 -5.68 -24.52
C MET A 17 5.35 -5.14 -24.79
N ALA A 18 5.08 -4.46 -25.90
CA ALA A 18 3.76 -3.80 -26.08
C ALA A 18 2.62 -4.74 -26.54
N ASN A 19 2.90 -5.84 -27.25
CA ASN A 19 1.88 -6.59 -28.01
C ASN A 19 1.91 -8.12 -27.79
N HIS A 20 2.19 -8.61 -26.59
CA HIS A 20 2.05 -10.04 -26.30
C HIS A 20 0.66 -10.33 -25.73
N SER A 21 -0.16 -11.08 -26.48
CA SER A 21 -1.49 -11.56 -26.07
C SER A 21 -1.48 -12.35 -24.76
N ASP A 22 -0.34 -12.94 -24.40
CA ASP A 22 -0.21 -13.83 -23.24
C ASP A 22 0.03 -13.08 -21.92
N ARG A 23 0.15 -11.75 -21.99
CA ARG A 23 0.50 -10.90 -20.85
C ARG A 23 -0.64 -9.94 -20.52
N LEU A 24 -1.00 -9.89 -19.25
CA LEU A 24 -1.99 -8.99 -18.69
C LEU A 24 -1.30 -7.76 -18.08
N VAL A 25 -1.87 -6.60 -18.40
CA VAL A 25 -1.47 -5.31 -17.83
C VAL A 25 -2.43 -4.93 -16.73
N ILE A 26 -1.88 -4.70 -15.55
CA ILE A 26 -2.64 -4.26 -14.37
C ILE A 26 -2.09 -2.91 -13.92
N TRP A 27 -2.99 -1.95 -13.78
CA TRP A 27 -2.68 -0.62 -13.27
C TRP A 27 -3.21 -0.49 -11.84
N PRO A 28 -2.46 0.17 -10.93
CA PRO A 28 -2.95 0.47 -9.58
C PRO A 28 -4.30 1.20 -9.59
N GLY A 29 -4.49 2.16 -10.50
CA GLY A 29 -5.76 2.86 -10.70
C GLY A 29 -6.98 1.99 -10.99
N TYR A 30 -6.83 0.72 -11.40
CA TYR A 30 -7.96 -0.21 -11.54
C TYR A 30 -8.62 -0.56 -10.20
N PHE A 31 -7.86 -0.46 -9.11
CA PHE A 31 -8.28 -0.76 -7.74
C PHE A 31 -8.58 0.50 -6.93
N ASP A 32 -8.46 1.70 -7.51
CA ASP A 32 -8.67 2.95 -6.79
C ASP A 32 -10.15 3.13 -6.40
N LEU A 33 -10.42 3.16 -5.09
CA LEU A 33 -11.75 3.38 -4.53
C LEU A 33 -12.31 4.78 -4.86
N LYS A 34 -11.43 5.79 -4.96
CA LYS A 34 -11.81 7.19 -5.22
C LYS A 34 -12.23 7.41 -6.67
N THR A 35 -11.60 6.69 -7.59
CA THR A 35 -11.89 6.74 -9.02
C THR A 35 -13.19 5.98 -9.34
N SER A 36 -14.12 6.56 -10.11
CA SER A 36 -15.35 5.88 -10.55
C SER A 36 -15.08 4.78 -11.61
N ARG A 37 -16.06 3.90 -11.88
CA ARG A 37 -15.90 2.88 -12.95
C ARG A 37 -15.70 3.51 -14.33
N ARG A 38 -16.39 4.62 -14.62
CA ARG A 38 -16.24 5.39 -15.87
C ARG A 38 -14.85 6.00 -16.02
N ALA A 39 -14.22 6.34 -14.88
CA ALA A 39 -12.91 6.97 -14.84
C ALA A 39 -11.73 5.99 -14.73
N GLY A 40 -11.99 4.67 -14.71
CA GLY A 40 -10.96 3.64 -14.84
C GLY A 40 -11.01 2.49 -13.83
N ARG A 41 -11.77 2.60 -12.72
CA ARG A 41 -11.85 1.51 -11.73
C ARG A 41 -12.52 0.28 -12.35
N ARG A 42 -11.89 -0.89 -12.22
CA ARG A 42 -12.38 -2.15 -12.80
C ARG A 42 -13.05 -3.06 -11.77
N VAL A 43 -12.69 -2.97 -10.50
CA VAL A 43 -13.23 -3.81 -9.43
C VAL A 43 -14.40 -3.16 -8.68
N SER A 44 -15.14 -3.96 -7.91
CA SER A 44 -16.19 -3.50 -7.00
C SER A 44 -15.60 -2.68 -5.83
N LYS A 45 -16.43 -1.90 -5.14
CA LYS A 45 -15.97 -1.05 -4.03
C LYS A 45 -15.40 -1.87 -2.86
N ASN A 46 -15.94 -3.07 -2.63
CA ASN A 46 -15.50 -3.95 -1.54
C ASN A 46 -14.11 -4.55 -1.78
N ARG A 47 -13.59 -4.47 -3.01
CA ARG A 47 -12.28 -5.00 -3.43
C ARG A 47 -11.33 -3.90 -3.88
N ALA A 48 -11.74 -2.64 -3.68
CA ALA A 48 -10.99 -1.46 -4.06
C ALA A 48 -10.27 -0.89 -2.83
N VAL A 49 -9.12 -0.28 -3.06
CA VAL A 49 -8.23 0.28 -2.03
C VAL A 49 -8.23 1.80 -2.13
N SER A 50 -8.12 2.48 -0.98
CA SER A 50 -8.22 3.95 -0.93
C SER A 50 -7.05 4.68 -1.58
N ASN A 51 -5.86 4.09 -1.57
CA ASN A 51 -4.62 4.59 -2.15
C ASN A 51 -3.86 3.40 -2.76
N PRO A 52 -4.17 2.97 -4.00
CA PRO A 52 -3.48 1.85 -4.61
C PRO A 52 -2.05 2.24 -5.00
N THR A 53 -1.07 1.54 -4.45
CA THR A 53 0.36 1.68 -4.79
C THR A 53 0.83 0.50 -5.63
N LEU A 54 1.89 0.69 -6.42
CA LEU A 54 2.45 -0.41 -7.22
C LEU A 54 2.97 -1.56 -6.33
N ASP A 55 3.58 -1.22 -5.19
CA ASP A 55 4.12 -2.22 -4.26
C ASP A 55 3.00 -3.02 -3.60
N GLY A 56 1.94 -2.35 -3.13
CA GLY A 56 0.74 -3.01 -2.60
C GLY A 56 0.09 -3.93 -3.64
N LEU A 57 0.01 -3.47 -4.91
CA LEU A 57 -0.52 -4.28 -5.99
C LEU A 57 0.34 -5.54 -6.23
N ALA A 58 1.67 -5.39 -6.25
CA ALA A 58 2.56 -6.51 -6.46
C ALA A 58 2.56 -7.49 -5.27
N PHE A 59 2.41 -6.99 -4.05
CA PHE A 59 2.28 -7.82 -2.87
C PHE A 59 0.95 -8.59 -2.87
N ALA A 60 -0.17 -7.93 -3.16
CA ALA A 60 -1.48 -8.57 -3.32
C ALA A 60 -1.48 -9.63 -4.43
N ALA A 61 -0.84 -9.36 -5.57
CA ALA A 61 -0.70 -10.32 -6.66
C ALA A 61 0.11 -11.57 -6.23
N ARG A 62 1.17 -11.40 -5.43
CA ARG A 62 1.93 -12.52 -4.85
C ARG A 62 1.11 -13.34 -3.87
N THR A 63 0.31 -12.69 -3.04
CA THR A 63 -0.60 -13.36 -2.10
C THR A 63 -1.69 -14.12 -2.85
N ALA A 64 -2.16 -13.60 -3.99
CA ALA A 64 -3.05 -14.32 -4.90
C ALA A 64 -2.37 -15.48 -5.66
N GLY A 65 -1.08 -15.75 -5.40
CA GLY A 65 -0.34 -16.87 -5.95
C GLY A 65 0.36 -16.62 -7.29
N ILE A 66 0.30 -15.40 -7.81
CA ILE A 66 0.90 -15.03 -9.10
C ILE A 66 2.40 -14.84 -8.92
N ARG A 67 3.20 -15.61 -9.66
CA ARG A 67 4.68 -15.62 -9.53
C ARG A 67 5.34 -14.93 -10.70
N LYS A 68 4.79 -15.08 -11.91
CA LYS A 68 5.35 -14.50 -13.14
C LYS A 68 4.82 -13.09 -13.36
N MET A 69 5.47 -12.12 -12.72
CA MET A 69 5.15 -10.71 -12.86
C MET A 69 6.39 -9.81 -13.00
N LYS A 70 6.24 -8.68 -13.68
CA LYS A 70 7.28 -7.65 -13.85
C LYS A 70 6.72 -6.28 -13.46
N ARG A 71 7.48 -5.54 -12.65
CA ARG A 71 7.13 -4.20 -12.15
C ARG A 71 7.80 -3.14 -13.03
N GLU A 72 7.06 -2.10 -13.38
CA GLU A 72 7.57 -0.93 -14.09
C GLU A 72 7.12 0.34 -13.37
N GLU A 73 8.02 0.95 -12.61
CA GLU A 73 7.71 2.09 -11.73
C GLU A 73 7.63 3.44 -12.48
N HIS A 74 8.35 3.60 -13.59
CA HIS A 74 8.45 4.87 -14.30
C HIS A 74 7.39 5.08 -15.39
N THR A 75 6.35 4.24 -15.41
CA THR A 75 5.33 4.25 -16.47
C THR A 75 4.07 4.97 -16.01
N CYS A 76 3.63 5.96 -16.80
CA CYS A 76 2.35 6.65 -16.60
C CYS A 76 1.23 5.97 -17.39
N HIS A 77 0.01 5.98 -16.85
CA HIS A 77 -1.16 5.57 -17.62
C HIS A 77 -1.46 6.61 -18.72
N PRO A 78 -1.77 6.23 -19.97
CA PRO A 78 -2.02 7.19 -21.06
C PRO A 78 -3.11 8.22 -20.74
N SER A 79 -4.19 7.77 -20.08
CA SER A 79 -5.27 8.66 -19.61
C SER A 79 -4.92 9.50 -18.37
N ARG A 80 -3.77 9.27 -17.73
CA ARG A 80 -3.32 9.96 -16.49
C ARG A 80 -1.80 10.19 -16.53
N PRO A 81 -1.31 11.09 -17.40
CA PRO A 81 0.13 11.30 -17.58
C PRO A 81 0.84 11.85 -16.34
N HIS A 82 0.12 12.54 -15.44
CA HIS A 82 0.68 13.08 -14.20
C HIS A 82 0.85 12.03 -13.09
N ALA A 83 0.07 10.94 -13.16
CA ALA A 83 0.06 9.91 -12.15
C ALA A 83 1.10 8.84 -12.52
N LYS A 84 2.32 9.02 -12.00
CA LYS A 84 3.43 8.05 -12.11
C LYS A 84 3.17 6.84 -11.20
N GLU A 85 2.03 6.21 -11.40
CA GLU A 85 1.53 5.10 -10.56
C GLU A 85 2.33 3.81 -10.80
N GLY A 86 2.98 3.69 -11.95
CA GLY A 86 3.65 2.48 -12.41
C GLY A 86 2.66 1.44 -12.94
N ARG A 87 3.20 0.40 -13.56
CA ARG A 87 2.45 -0.69 -14.22
C ARG A 87 2.96 -2.04 -13.74
N LEU A 88 2.03 -2.97 -13.56
CA LEU A 88 2.35 -4.37 -13.30
C LEU A 88 2.00 -5.22 -14.52
N TRP A 89 3.00 -5.95 -15.00
CA TRP A 89 2.83 -6.99 -16.01
C TRP A 89 2.69 -8.34 -15.34
N VAL A 90 1.73 -9.13 -15.80
CA VAL A 90 1.43 -10.47 -15.28
C VAL A 90 1.25 -11.44 -16.43
N SER A 91 1.75 -12.68 -16.32
CA SER A 91 1.41 -13.71 -17.31
C SER A 91 -0.03 -14.17 -17.12
N ILE A 92 -0.85 -14.17 -18.19
CA ILE A 92 -2.26 -14.59 -18.13
C ILE A 92 -2.36 -16.05 -17.69
N GLN A 93 -1.57 -16.95 -18.28
CA GLN A 93 -1.60 -18.37 -17.94
C GLN A 93 -1.26 -18.62 -16.47
N ASP A 94 -0.28 -17.89 -15.93
CA ASP A 94 0.11 -18.01 -14.52
C ASP A 94 -1.00 -17.48 -13.60
N ALA A 95 -1.62 -16.35 -13.96
CA ALA A 95 -2.70 -15.76 -13.19
C ALA A 95 -3.98 -16.63 -13.19
N LEU A 96 -4.36 -17.18 -14.34
CA LEU A 96 -5.50 -18.11 -14.43
C LEU A 96 -5.25 -19.36 -13.57
N LYS A 97 -4.04 -19.90 -13.60
CA LYS A 97 -3.66 -21.07 -12.77
C LYS A 97 -3.63 -20.75 -11.28
N ALA A 98 -3.04 -19.62 -10.90
CA ALA A 98 -2.89 -19.22 -9.50
C ALA A 98 -4.24 -18.88 -8.85
N THR A 99 -5.10 -18.19 -9.58
CA THR A 99 -6.38 -17.70 -9.08
C THR A 99 -7.53 -18.70 -9.30
N GLY A 100 -7.34 -19.70 -10.17
CA GLY A 100 -8.42 -20.62 -10.57
C GLY A 100 -9.55 -19.95 -11.36
N SER A 101 -9.36 -18.69 -11.78
CA SER A 101 -10.33 -17.93 -12.56
C SER A 101 -10.21 -18.25 -14.04
N THR A 102 -11.30 -18.09 -14.78
CA THR A 102 -11.34 -18.26 -16.24
C THR A 102 -11.21 -16.95 -17.00
N SER A 103 -11.32 -15.81 -16.30
CA SER A 103 -11.40 -14.49 -16.92
C SER A 103 -10.45 -13.47 -16.30
N LYS A 104 -10.10 -12.46 -17.11
CA LYS A 104 -9.33 -11.28 -16.67
C LYS A 104 -10.00 -10.58 -15.49
N GLU A 105 -11.33 -10.49 -15.50
CA GLU A 105 -12.05 -9.87 -14.41
C GLU A 105 -11.93 -10.67 -13.12
N GLY A 106 -12.01 -12.00 -13.20
CA GLY A 106 -11.79 -12.90 -12.06
C GLY A 106 -10.42 -12.71 -11.42
N ILE A 107 -9.37 -12.60 -12.24
CA ILE A 107 -8.01 -12.29 -11.75
C ILE A 107 -7.97 -10.96 -10.97
N LEU A 108 -8.53 -9.89 -11.55
CA LEU A 108 -8.56 -8.59 -10.89
C LEU A 108 -9.34 -8.66 -9.58
N GLN A 109 -10.47 -9.36 -9.60
CA GLN A 109 -11.33 -9.57 -8.46
C GLN A 109 -10.59 -10.26 -7.29
N SER A 110 -9.89 -11.36 -7.55
CA SER A 110 -9.17 -12.09 -6.50
C SER A 110 -7.94 -11.34 -5.97
N ILE A 111 -7.24 -10.58 -6.84
CA ILE A 111 -6.18 -9.68 -6.37
C ILE A 111 -6.77 -8.61 -5.44
N GLY A 112 -7.93 -8.06 -5.79
CA GLY A 112 -8.62 -7.06 -4.97
C GLY A 112 -9.10 -7.61 -3.63
N ASP A 113 -9.57 -8.86 -3.59
CA ASP A 113 -9.90 -9.55 -2.34
C ASP A 113 -8.65 -9.73 -1.47
N ALA A 114 -7.55 -10.23 -2.03
CA ALA A 114 -6.29 -10.41 -1.29
C ALA A 114 -5.77 -9.09 -0.74
N TRP A 115 -5.87 -8.00 -1.51
CA TRP A 115 -5.42 -6.68 -1.08
C TRP A 115 -6.30 -6.11 0.05
N ASN A 116 -7.62 -6.24 -0.06
CA ASN A 116 -8.50 -5.73 0.99
C ASN A 116 -8.38 -6.54 2.29
N SER A 117 -8.16 -7.86 2.21
CA SER A 117 -7.88 -8.67 3.40
C SER A 117 -6.63 -8.15 4.12
N GLN A 118 -5.54 -7.88 3.40
CA GLN A 118 -4.32 -7.32 3.97
C GLN A 118 -4.56 -5.96 4.65
N GLU A 119 -5.26 -5.03 3.99
CA GLU A 119 -5.57 -3.73 4.60
C GLU A 119 -6.53 -3.83 5.78
N SER A 120 -7.45 -4.80 5.76
CA SER A 120 -8.35 -5.03 6.88
C SER A 120 -7.62 -5.60 8.08
N GLU A 121 -6.66 -6.52 7.85
CA GLU A 121 -5.82 -7.14 8.88
C GLU A 121 -4.86 -6.12 9.51
N THR A 122 -4.17 -5.31 8.69
CA THR A 122 -3.29 -4.23 9.19
C THR A 122 -4.10 -3.22 9.98
N ARG A 123 -5.24 -2.78 9.45
CA ARG A 123 -6.13 -1.83 10.14
C ARG A 123 -6.73 -2.43 11.41
N ALA A 124 -7.06 -3.71 11.42
CA ALA A 124 -7.57 -4.39 12.61
C ALA A 124 -6.47 -4.51 13.68
N ALA A 125 -5.24 -4.84 13.29
CA ALA A 125 -4.09 -4.88 14.20
C ALA A 125 -3.76 -3.49 14.77
N GLU A 126 -3.81 -2.44 13.95
CA GLU A 126 -3.64 -1.05 14.40
C GLU A 126 -4.75 -0.59 15.35
N LYS A 127 -6.01 -0.93 15.04
CA LYS A 127 -7.14 -0.64 15.92
C LYS A 127 -7.02 -1.38 17.25
N ALA A 128 -6.68 -2.67 17.22
CA ALA A 128 -6.46 -3.46 18.41
C ALA A 128 -5.30 -2.90 19.26
N ALA A 129 -4.19 -2.48 18.63
CA ALA A 129 -3.07 -1.85 19.31
C ALA A 129 -3.44 -0.48 19.93
N LYS A 130 -4.30 0.29 19.26
CA LYS A 130 -4.82 1.57 19.78
C LYS A 130 -5.79 1.35 20.94
N GLU A 131 -6.63 0.33 20.87
CA GLU A 131 -7.58 -0.06 21.93
C GLU A 131 -6.86 -0.63 23.16
N SER A 132 -5.85 -1.48 22.97
CA SER A 132 -5.06 -2.05 24.07
C SER A 132 -4.20 -1.03 24.81
N GLY A 133 -3.98 0.15 24.21
CA GLY A 133 -3.13 1.20 24.76
C GLY A 133 -1.66 0.77 24.89
N PRO A 134 -0.77 1.67 25.34
CA PRO A 134 0.62 1.33 25.61
C PRO A 134 0.70 0.25 26.70
N LYS A 135 1.59 -0.73 26.52
CA LYS A 135 1.78 -1.83 27.49
C LYS A 135 2.02 -1.30 28.90
N THR A 136 1.35 -1.91 29.88
CA THR A 136 1.51 -1.62 31.32
C THR A 136 2.99 -1.76 31.71
N GLY A 137 3.71 -0.65 31.76
CA GLY A 137 5.16 -0.64 32.02
C GLY A 137 5.92 0.53 31.39
N ASP A 138 5.44 1.09 30.27
CA ASP A 138 6.07 2.26 29.61
C ASP A 138 5.72 3.59 30.31
N LYS A 139 6.12 3.71 31.59
CA LYS A 139 5.94 4.92 32.41
C LYS A 139 6.72 6.14 31.89
N ARG A 140 7.64 5.96 30.93
CA ARG A 140 8.46 7.04 30.35
C ARG A 140 7.67 7.97 29.41
N GLY A 141 6.61 7.49 28.77
CA GLY A 141 5.78 8.32 27.88
C GLY A 141 4.74 9.19 28.61
N ARG A 142 4.35 8.81 29.84
CA ARG A 142 3.28 9.50 30.59
C ARG A 142 3.78 10.76 31.30
N SER A 143 5.05 10.82 31.68
CA SER A 143 5.64 11.95 32.42
C SER A 143 5.85 13.20 31.56
N GLN A 144 6.07 13.04 30.25
CA GLN A 144 6.31 14.16 29.33
C GLN A 144 5.06 15.03 29.08
N ARG A 145 3.85 14.49 29.28
CA ARG A 145 2.59 15.26 29.14
C ARG A 145 2.15 16.01 30.40
N LYS A 146 2.83 15.80 31.54
CA LYS A 146 2.41 16.38 32.83
C LYS A 146 3.22 17.59 33.29
N SER A 147 4.33 17.96 32.64
CA SER A 147 5.22 19.03 33.12
C SER A 147 4.90 20.45 32.62
N PHE A 148 3.86 20.68 31.80
CA PHE A 148 3.56 22.01 31.24
C PHE A 148 2.28 22.69 31.75
N LYS A 149 1.81 22.39 32.97
CA LYS A 149 0.72 23.18 33.60
C LYS A 149 0.91 23.46 35.10
N SER A 150 2.14 23.79 35.51
CA SER A 150 2.42 24.36 36.84
C SER A 150 3.30 25.62 36.76
N GLY A 151 3.15 26.42 35.70
CA GLY A 151 4.03 27.57 35.47
C GLY A 151 3.39 28.69 34.67
N ARG A 152 2.24 29.21 35.10
CA ARG A 152 1.76 30.54 34.70
C ARG A 152 1.09 31.28 35.87
N GLY A 153 1.95 31.98 36.61
CA GLY A 153 1.73 33.32 37.14
C GLY A 153 0.48 33.60 37.96
N SER A 154 0.59 33.50 39.29
CA SER A 154 -0.07 34.43 40.19
C SER A 154 1.03 35.19 40.93
N LYS A 155 1.32 36.42 40.48
CA LYS A 155 2.17 37.35 41.24
C LYS A 155 1.35 37.82 42.44
N PRO A 156 1.83 37.74 43.70
CA PRO A 156 1.16 38.38 44.81
C PRO A 156 1.17 39.90 44.55
N SER A 157 -0.02 40.53 44.47
CA SER A 157 -0.09 41.98 44.32
C SER A 157 0.44 42.65 45.61
N GLU A 158 1.53 43.39 45.50
CA GLU A 158 2.02 44.40 46.47
C GLU A 158 1.01 45.58 46.54
N ARG A 159 -0.24 45.27 46.90
CA ARG A 159 -1.32 46.25 47.13
C ARG A 159 -2.03 46.00 48.47
N ARG A 160 -1.31 45.40 49.43
CA ARG A 160 -1.75 45.28 50.83
C ARG A 160 -0.78 45.92 51.84
N LYS A 161 0.23 46.67 51.35
CA LYS A 161 1.00 47.60 52.18
C LYS A 161 0.62 49.04 51.85
N ARG A 162 -0.58 49.41 52.27
CA ARG A 162 -1.01 50.80 52.56
C ARG A 162 -2.53 50.76 52.66
N ARG A 163 -3.03 50.66 53.89
CA ARG A 163 -4.11 51.49 54.43
C ARG A 163 -4.49 51.00 55.84
N LYS A 164 -4.31 51.93 56.78
CA LYS A 164 -4.61 51.95 58.22
C LYS A 164 -3.81 50.99 59.08
#